data_AF-A0A831KIF5-F1
#
_entry.id   AF-A0A831KIF5-F1
#
_cell.length_a   1.000
_cell.length_b   1.000
_cell.length_c   1.000
_cell.angle_alpha   90.00
_cell.angle_beta   90.00
_cell.angle_gamma   90.00
#
_symmetry.space_group_name_H-M   'P 1'
#
loop_
_entity.id
_entity.type
_entity.pdbx_description
1 polymer ?
#
loop_
_entity_poly.entity_id
_entity_poly.type
_entity_poly.pdbx_seq_one_letter_code
_entity_poly.pdbx_strand_id
1 'polypeptide(L)'
;TRDMQVAAVHALRGLAREPVPQEVLQAYELERLSFGPDYILPKPVDPRLIHHVAPAVARAAVEGGVARTGYPGHYPAFEEPGV
;
A
#
# COMPACT_ATOMS: atom_id res chain seq x y z
N THR A 1 16.44 2.21 0.51
CA THR A 1 17.02 2.77 -0.73
C THR A 1 15.99 3.68 -1.38
N ARG A 2 16.35 4.42 -2.44
CA ARG A 2 15.38 5.22 -3.19
C ARG A 2 14.29 4.34 -3.82
N ASP A 3 14.65 3.15 -4.30
CA ASP A 3 13.69 2.20 -4.90
C ASP A 3 12.64 1.73 -3.89
N MET A 4 13.03 1.48 -2.63
CA MET A 4 12.09 1.16 -1.55
C MET A 4 11.09 2.29 -1.29
N GLN A 5 11.54 3.56 -1.35
CA GLN A 5 10.65 4.71 -1.17
C GLN A 5 9.67 4.83 -2.34
N VAL A 6 10.16 4.65 -3.57
CA VAL A 6 9.33 4.67 -4.79
C VAL A 6 8.28 3.54 -4.73
N ALA A 7 8.67 2.33 -4.31
CA ALA A 7 7.75 1.21 -4.13
C ALA A 7 6.66 1.51 -3.09
N ALA A 8 7.01 2.14 -1.96
CA ALA A 8 6.03 2.57 -0.97
C ALA A 8 5.04 3.60 -1.53
N VAL A 9 5.54 4.58 -2.30
CA VAL A 9 4.68 5.60 -2.96
C VAL A 9 3.73 4.95 -3.96
N HIS A 10 4.20 4.00 -4.76
CA HIS A 10 3.35 3.27 -5.71
C HIS A 10 2.28 2.43 -5.01
N ALA A 11 2.63 1.75 -3.91
CA ALA A 11 1.68 1.00 -3.10
C ALA A 11 0.60 1.91 -2.50
N LEU A 12 0.98 3.05 -1.94
CA LEU A 12 0.04 4.05 -1.41
C LEU A 12 -0.87 4.61 -2.50
N ARG A 13 -0.31 4.91 -3.69
CA ARG A 13 -1.07 5.39 -4.85
C ARG A 13 -2.10 4.36 -5.32
N GLY A 14 -1.73 3.08 -5.38
CA GLY A 14 -2.65 1.98 -5.72
C GLY A 14 -3.78 1.90 -4.71
N LEU A 15 -3.43 1.80 -3.42
CA LEU A 15 -4.39 1.67 -2.34
C LEU A 15 -5.38 2.85 -2.25
N ALA A 16 -4.93 4.09 -2.52
CA ALA A 16 -5.80 5.26 -2.51
C ALA A 16 -6.91 5.21 -3.58
N ARG A 17 -6.70 4.43 -4.65
CA ARG A 17 -7.65 4.28 -5.77
C ARG A 17 -8.60 3.10 -5.60
N GLU A 18 -8.34 2.24 -4.63
CA GLU A 18 -9.24 1.15 -4.29
C GLU A 18 -10.46 1.66 -3.51
N PRO A 19 -11.61 0.97 -3.61
CA PRO A 19 -12.76 1.24 -2.76
C PRO A 19 -12.36 1.23 -1.29
N VAL A 20 -12.84 2.20 -0.51
CA VAL A 20 -12.56 2.28 0.93
C VAL A 20 -13.52 1.36 1.69
N PRO A 21 -13.02 0.43 2.53
CA PRO A 21 -13.86 -0.46 3.32
C PRO A 21 -14.77 0.30 4.28
N GLN A 22 -15.95 -0.26 4.54
CA GLN A 22 -16.93 0.33 5.44
C GLN A 22 -16.37 0.55 6.86
N GLU A 23 -15.51 -0.34 7.35
CA GLU A 23 -14.85 -0.24 8.66
C GLU A 23 -14.00 1.03 8.77
N VAL A 24 -13.28 1.39 7.69
CA VAL A 24 -12.48 2.63 7.64
C VAL A 24 -13.40 3.84 7.62
N LEU A 25 -14.49 3.81 6.84
CA LEU A 25 -15.46 4.89 6.81
C LEU A 25 -16.09 5.14 8.19
N GLN A 26 -16.49 4.08 8.89
CA GLN A 26 -17.05 4.15 10.24
C GLN A 26 -16.06 4.70 11.25
N ALA A 27 -14.80 4.26 11.23
CA ALA A 27 -13.76 4.73 12.15
C ALA A 27 -13.46 6.24 12.02
N TYR A 28 -13.75 6.82 10.85
CA TYR A 28 -13.55 8.24 10.57
C TYR A 28 -14.85 9.05 10.48
N GLU A 29 -16.00 8.45 10.82
CA GLU A 29 -17.33 9.10 10.76
C GLU A 29 -17.65 9.69 9.37
N LEU A 30 -17.30 8.95 8.31
CA LEU A 30 -17.51 9.35 6.91
C LEU A 30 -18.61 8.50 6.26
N GLU A 31 -19.44 9.12 5.42
CA GLU A 31 -20.43 8.39 4.61
C GLU A 31 -19.80 7.78 3.35
N ARG A 32 -18.83 8.47 2.75
CA ARG A 32 -18.13 8.06 1.53
C ARG A 32 -16.72 8.63 1.48
N LEU A 33 -15.82 7.85 0.90
CA LEU A 33 -14.45 8.29 0.62
C LEU A 33 -13.99 7.63 -0.68
N SER A 34 -13.51 8.42 -1.61
CA SER A 34 -13.10 7.97 -2.95
C SER A 34 -11.97 8.85 -3.45
N PHE A 35 -11.06 8.30 -4.25
CA PHE A 35 -9.92 9.04 -4.78
C PHE A 35 -10.34 10.36 -5.43
N GLY A 36 -9.74 11.47 -5.01
CA GLY A 36 -10.10 12.80 -5.47
C GLY A 36 -9.37 13.91 -4.72
N PRO A 37 -9.71 15.19 -4.97
CA PRO A 37 -9.07 16.34 -4.31
C PRO A 37 -9.06 16.25 -2.78
N ASP A 38 -10.11 15.66 -2.21
CA ASP A 38 -10.29 15.51 -0.76
C ASP A 38 -9.73 14.19 -0.21
N TYR A 39 -9.25 13.29 -1.08
CA TYR A 39 -8.69 11.99 -0.72
C TYR A 39 -7.65 11.53 -1.75
N ILE A 40 -6.42 11.98 -1.56
CA ILE A 40 -5.26 11.60 -2.39
C ILE A 40 -4.37 10.53 -1.73
N LEU A 41 -4.52 10.32 -0.42
CA LEU A 41 -3.72 9.39 0.39
C LEU A 41 -4.63 8.59 1.34
N PRO A 42 -4.34 7.29 1.56
CA PRO A 42 -5.06 6.48 2.54
C PRO A 42 -4.93 7.05 3.95
N LYS A 43 -5.92 6.75 4.80
CA LYS A 43 -5.91 7.18 6.19
C LYS A 43 -4.88 6.39 7.01
N PRO A 44 -4.18 7.00 8.00
CA PRO A 44 -3.07 6.35 8.72
C PRO A 44 -3.43 5.04 9.45
N VAL A 45 -4.69 4.87 9.87
CA VAL A 45 -5.16 3.64 10.54
C VAL A 45 -5.94 2.72 9.60
N ASP A 46 -5.85 2.91 8.28
CA ASP A 46 -6.41 1.97 7.30
C ASP A 46 -5.64 0.64 7.41
N PRO A 47 -6.29 -0.47 7.83
CA PRO A 47 -5.61 -1.74 8.05
C PRO A 47 -5.01 -2.31 6.77
N ARG A 48 -5.47 -1.87 5.59
CA ARG A 48 -4.91 -2.31 4.31
C ARG A 48 -3.48 -1.84 4.07
N LEU A 49 -3.02 -0.77 4.76
CA LEU A 49 -1.69 -0.22 4.57
C LEU A 49 -0.58 -1.27 4.74
N ILE A 50 -0.65 -2.10 5.78
CA ILE A 50 0.37 -3.11 6.05
C ILE A 50 0.42 -4.18 4.95
N HIS A 51 -0.72 -4.50 4.35
CA HIS A 51 -0.83 -5.52 3.30
C HIS A 51 -0.39 -5.01 1.92
N HIS A 52 -0.23 -3.70 1.73
CA HIS A 52 0.20 -3.11 0.46
C HIS A 52 1.63 -2.57 0.53
N VAL A 53 1.92 -1.76 1.56
CA VAL A 53 3.20 -1.04 1.66
C VAL A 53 4.34 -1.97 2.06
N ALA A 54 4.14 -2.81 3.09
CA ALA A 54 5.22 -3.67 3.57
C ALA A 54 5.68 -4.70 2.52
N PRO A 55 4.77 -5.36 1.77
CA PRO A 55 5.13 -6.20 0.62
C PRO A 55 5.90 -5.48 -0.47
N ALA A 56 5.43 -4.31 -0.92
CA ALA A 56 6.09 -3.54 -1.97
C ALA A 56 7.51 -3.14 -1.59
N VAL A 57 7.72 -2.69 -0.35
CA VAL A 57 9.05 -2.30 0.16
C VAL A 57 9.97 -3.51 0.30
N ALA A 58 9.47 -4.63 0.81
CA ALA A 58 10.27 -5.84 0.96
C ALA A 58 10.72 -6.39 -0.39
N ARG A 59 9.83 -6.37 -1.40
CA ARG A 59 10.17 -6.74 -2.77
C ARG A 59 11.29 -5.85 -3.33
N ALA A 60 11.13 -4.54 -3.26
CA ALA A 60 12.15 -3.60 -3.74
C ALA A 60 13.51 -3.79 -3.02
N ALA A 61 13.50 -4.18 -1.74
CA ALA A 61 14.71 -4.51 -1.01
C ALA A 61 15.38 -5.81 -1.51
N VAL A 62 14.59 -6.83 -1.83
CA VAL A 62 15.06 -8.11 -2.38
C VAL A 62 15.61 -7.92 -3.79
N GLU A 63 14.87 -7.25 -4.67
CA GLU A 63 15.28 -6.96 -6.05
C GLU A 63 16.51 -6.06 -6.11
N GLY A 64 16.61 -5.09 -5.19
CA GLY A 64 17.78 -4.22 -5.07
C GLY A 64 18.99 -4.88 -4.41
N GLY A 65 18.92 -6.16 -4.01
CA GLY A 65 20.02 -6.90 -3.39
C GLY A 65 20.45 -6.40 -2.02
N VAL A 66 19.65 -5.53 -1.39
CA VAL A 66 19.94 -4.96 -0.05
C VAL A 66 19.26 -5.73 1.08
N ALA A 67 18.32 -6.62 0.76
CA ALA A 67 17.65 -7.47 1.74
C ALA A 67 18.61 -8.53 2.30
N ARG A 68 18.54 -8.74 3.62
CA ARG A 68 19.32 -9.79 4.33
C ARG A 68 18.69 -11.17 4.22
N THR A 69 17.41 -11.23 3.87
CA THR A 69 16.61 -12.45 3.72
C THR A 69 15.78 -12.36 2.44
N GLY A 70 15.29 -13.49 1.95
CA GLY A 70 14.34 -13.51 0.83
C GLY A 70 12.99 -12.86 1.16
N TYR A 71 12.14 -12.76 0.15
CA TYR A 71 10.79 -12.21 0.29
C TYR A 71 9.95 -13.07 1.27
N PRO A 72 9.30 -12.47 2.28
CA PRO A 72 8.55 -13.23 3.29
C PRO A 72 7.38 -14.02 2.68
N GLY A 73 7.29 -15.32 2.97
CA GLY A 73 6.25 -16.19 2.39
C GLY A 73 4.82 -15.90 2.85
N HIS A 74 4.61 -15.12 3.91
CA HIS A 74 3.29 -14.68 4.37
C HIS A 74 2.85 -13.36 3.74
N TYR A 75 3.70 -12.72 2.94
CA TYR A 75 3.31 -11.57 2.16
C TYR A 75 2.53 -12.01 0.91
N PRO A 76 1.57 -11.21 0.45
CA PRO A 76 0.85 -11.51 -0.78
C PRO A 76 1.83 -11.60 -1.96
N ALA A 77 1.48 -12.46 -2.92
CA ALA A 77 2.08 -12.43 -4.25
C ALA A 77 1.73 -11.09 -4.88
N PHE A 78 2.72 -10.40 -5.45
CA PHE A 78 2.50 -9.08 -6.02
C PHE A 78 2.07 -9.21 -7.48
N GLU A 79 0.87 -8.75 -7.80
CA GLU A 79 0.46 -8.40 -9.17
C GLU A 79 0.66 -6.89 -9.33
N GLU A 80 1.41 -6.46 -10.35
CA GLU A 80 1.59 -5.02 -10.64
C GLU A 80 0.22 -4.38 -10.89
N PRO A 81 -0.21 -3.39 -10.10
CA PRO A 81 -1.46 -2.71 -10.38
C PRO A 81 -1.31 -1.84 -11.63
N GLY A 82 -1.74 -2.37 -12.78
CA GLY A 82 -1.98 -1.62 -14.02
C GLY A 82 -0.83 -1.57 -15.03
N VAL A 83 -0.27 -2.72 -15.41
CA VAL A 83 0.22 -2.93 -16.78
C VAL A 83 -0.93 -3.47 -17.64
#